data_AF-A0AAF3F755-F1
#
_entry.id   AF-A0AAF3F755-F1
#
_cell.length_a   1.000
_cell.length_b   1.000
_cell.length_c   1.000
_cell.angle_alpha   90.00
_cell.angle_beta   90.00
_cell.angle_gamma   90.00
#
_symmetry.space_group_name_H-M   'P 1'
#
loop_
_entity.id
_entity.type
_entity.pdbx_description
1 polymer ?
#
loop_
_entity_poly.entity_id
_entity_poly.type
_entity_poly.pdbx_seq_one_letter_code
_entity_poly.pdbx_strand_id
1 'polypeptide(L)'
;MNRKKRVVKVLNGQIKAQNGISKNHKRTTKKLSSNGHIGNDKTCDLPVFECCPIKSQAVRVLSSEQGAPYSVLLQHIDSAHNHHKFYAMQALKIDDAHFACLFWWGRIGSSGRKTLVKSSKKETTINSFCRRFSSKTGLNWEQRNQPGKAGQYHVVELSTPQEIKPPKSEDNFQIAGPKIIPKSRLPLEAQHLFSSITDRATVAKEILKVEPHYQNTLDRPLGRLTPAQLKGGYACLREIEELMAQSKPNKKKLSDASDIFYSMIPHEFGIREVPPVISTSDLVKEKAGLLNTLAEAQIAIRRLEEAEAVEANGKTNHLDALHNLIAFKLELLQPNTDVFNLIQEYLFLNHAPAHNFDLKLKAIFEVKERKEKFRFKDLGNKVLLWHGCRLPTVVGILSHGLQISPPETPSDRFMFGRGLYFADSSSESAKYCHAGNGEEAVLVLAEVSLGDANTKAAPDFNARNLPRGKNSVFGKGRKAPDCSENKHPTLFDDVKVPVGAIKKVFGRKGDLPLNEYTIYDETQARLRFLVHVQLSAKSND
;
A
#
# COMPACT_ATOMS: atom_id res chain seq x y z
N MET A 1 -41.26 4.75 8.49
CA MET A 1 -40.69 3.50 9.06
C MET A 1 -40.47 2.37 8.04
N ASN A 2 -40.35 2.63 6.71
CA ASN A 2 -40.31 1.58 5.67
C ASN A 2 -39.18 1.71 4.62
N ARG A 3 -38.05 2.37 4.93
CA ARG A 3 -36.86 2.42 4.04
C ARG A 3 -35.60 1.72 4.58
N LYS A 4 -35.52 1.44 5.89
CA LYS A 4 -34.38 0.72 6.51
C LYS A 4 -34.33 -0.79 6.20
N LYS A 5 -35.43 -1.41 5.77
CA LYS A 5 -35.49 -2.87 5.48
C LYS A 5 -35.12 -3.25 4.04
N ARG A 6 -34.95 -2.29 3.12
CA ARG A 6 -34.71 -2.58 1.69
C ARG A 6 -33.22 -2.73 1.34
N VAL A 7 -32.32 -2.08 2.09
CA VAL A 7 -30.86 -2.14 1.82
C VAL A 7 -30.21 -3.43 2.36
N VAL A 8 -30.70 -3.96 3.48
CA VAL A 8 -30.21 -5.24 4.06
C VAL A 8 -30.61 -6.46 3.21
N LYS A 9 -31.64 -6.35 2.36
CA LYS A 9 -32.11 -7.46 1.50
C LYS A 9 -31.33 -7.59 0.19
N VAL A 10 -30.68 -6.51 -0.28
CA VAL A 10 -29.91 -6.52 -1.53
C VAL A 10 -28.53 -7.17 -1.33
N LEU A 11 -27.88 -6.93 -0.18
CA LEU A 11 -26.60 -7.56 0.19
C LEU A 11 -26.72 -9.07 0.50
N ASN A 12 -27.84 -9.52 1.07
CA ASN A 12 -28.07 -10.95 1.35
C ASN A 12 -28.56 -11.75 0.11
N GLY A 13 -29.00 -11.08 -0.94
CA GLY A 13 -29.51 -11.71 -2.18
C GLY A 13 -28.42 -12.13 -3.16
N GLN A 14 -27.29 -11.42 -3.19
CA GLN A 14 -26.20 -11.71 -4.14
C GLN A 14 -25.22 -12.80 -3.65
N ILE A 15 -25.23 -13.15 -2.36
CA ILE A 15 -24.36 -14.22 -1.81
C ILE A 15 -25.01 -15.61 -1.94
N LYS A 16 -26.34 -15.70 -2.11
CA LYS A 16 -27.05 -16.99 -2.26
C LYS A 16 -27.04 -17.55 -3.69
N ALA A 17 -26.57 -16.81 -4.68
CA ALA A 17 -26.57 -17.26 -6.08
C ALA A 17 -25.33 -18.10 -6.48
N GLN A 18 -24.34 -18.31 -5.58
CA GLN A 18 -23.14 -19.10 -5.88
C GLN A 18 -23.06 -20.48 -5.20
N ASN A 19 -24.01 -20.84 -4.34
CA ASN A 19 -24.02 -22.13 -3.64
C ASN A 19 -25.26 -22.96 -4.00
N GLY A 20 -25.31 -23.44 -5.24
CA GLY A 20 -26.32 -24.38 -5.70
C GLY A 20 -25.72 -25.75 -5.99
N ILE A 21 -25.52 -26.60 -4.97
CA ILE A 21 -25.40 -28.06 -5.16
C ILE A 21 -26.15 -28.79 -4.04
N SER A 22 -27.27 -29.38 -4.46
CA SER A 22 -27.92 -30.65 -4.09
C SER A 22 -27.79 -31.22 -2.67
N LYS A 23 -28.95 -31.36 -2.01
CA LYS A 23 -29.20 -32.28 -0.90
C LYS A 23 -29.41 -33.69 -1.46
N ASN A 24 -28.72 -34.70 -0.90
CA ASN A 24 -29.34 -36.02 -0.73
C ASN A 24 -28.71 -36.84 0.41
N HIS A 25 -29.58 -37.59 1.07
CA HIS A 25 -29.40 -38.36 2.30
C HIS A 25 -28.28 -39.42 2.30
N LYS A 26 -27.67 -39.65 3.47
CA LYS A 26 -27.90 -40.88 4.26
C LYS A 26 -27.32 -40.79 5.67
N ARG A 27 -28.12 -41.30 6.59
CA ARG A 27 -27.96 -41.37 8.04
C ARG A 27 -27.20 -42.67 8.33
N THR A 28 -25.99 -42.59 8.87
CA THR A 28 -25.28 -43.75 9.44
C THR A 28 -24.67 -43.35 10.77
N THR A 29 -25.32 -43.81 11.83
CA THR A 29 -24.81 -43.85 13.20
C THR A 29 -23.60 -44.78 13.25
N LYS A 30 -22.41 -44.26 13.58
CA LYS A 30 -21.28 -45.07 14.03
C LYS A 30 -20.76 -44.49 15.33
N LYS A 31 -21.09 -45.17 16.43
CA LYS A 31 -20.34 -45.09 17.70
C LYS A 31 -18.87 -45.36 17.37
N LEU A 32 -17.98 -44.47 17.77
CA LEU A 32 -16.59 -44.83 17.97
C LEU A 32 -16.14 -44.39 19.35
N SER A 33 -15.62 -45.41 20.02
CA SER A 33 -15.03 -45.49 21.33
C SER A 33 -13.88 -44.52 21.54
N SER A 34 -13.79 -44.06 22.78
CA SER A 34 -12.58 -43.59 23.44
C SER A 34 -11.38 -44.49 23.12
N ASN A 35 -10.31 -43.89 22.59
CA ASN A 35 -8.94 -44.20 22.97
C ASN A 35 -8.02 -43.06 22.50
N GLY A 36 -7.10 -42.68 23.39
CA GLY A 36 -6.33 -41.45 23.33
C GLY A 36 -5.50 -41.28 22.05
N HIS A 37 -5.54 -40.07 21.52
CA HIS A 37 -4.47 -39.49 20.73
C HIS A 37 -4.15 -38.13 21.37
N ILE A 38 -2.90 -37.98 21.79
CA ILE A 38 -2.32 -36.72 22.25
C ILE A 38 -2.35 -35.79 21.02
N GLY A 39 -3.36 -34.94 20.94
CA GLY A 39 -3.49 -33.97 19.86
C GLY A 39 -2.40 -32.91 20.01
N ASN A 40 -1.49 -32.81 19.05
CA ASN A 40 -0.55 -31.70 18.98
C ASN A 40 -1.33 -30.38 19.01
N ASP A 41 -1.11 -29.60 20.07
CA ASP A 41 -1.69 -28.28 20.17
C ASP A 41 -1.18 -27.40 19.04
N LYS A 42 -2.07 -27.04 18.12
CA LYS A 42 -1.72 -26.14 17.02
C LYS A 42 -1.32 -24.78 17.58
N THR A 43 -0.08 -24.41 17.32
CA THR A 43 0.51 -23.12 17.62
C THR A 43 1.00 -22.46 16.33
N CYS A 44 1.37 -21.19 16.40
CA CYS A 44 1.99 -20.45 15.31
C CYS A 44 3.18 -19.63 15.80
N ASP A 45 4.07 -19.25 14.88
CA ASP A 45 5.29 -18.47 15.17
C ASP A 45 5.01 -16.96 15.22
N LEU A 46 3.77 -16.58 15.52
CA LEU A 46 3.41 -15.18 15.71
C LEU A 46 4.08 -14.68 17.01
N PRO A 47 4.77 -13.52 16.98
CA PRO A 47 5.48 -13.02 18.15
C PRO A 47 4.51 -12.76 19.31
N VAL A 48 4.91 -13.22 20.49
CA VAL A 48 4.22 -12.89 21.74
C VAL A 48 4.40 -11.41 22.00
N PHE A 49 3.33 -10.71 22.41
CA PHE A 49 3.42 -9.28 22.70
C PHE A 49 4.52 -8.99 23.73
N GLU A 50 5.32 -7.94 23.50
CA GLU A 50 6.45 -7.58 24.34
C GLU A 50 6.04 -7.38 25.82
N CYS A 51 4.81 -6.89 26.02
CA CYS A 51 4.21 -6.66 27.32
C CYS A 51 3.93 -7.95 28.13
N CYS A 52 4.07 -9.13 27.52
CA CYS A 52 3.92 -10.41 28.19
C CYS A 52 4.96 -10.56 29.32
N PRO A 53 4.52 -10.86 30.56
CA PRO A 53 5.45 -11.02 31.69
C PRO A 53 6.24 -12.34 31.61
N ILE A 54 5.80 -13.31 30.81
CA ILE A 54 6.52 -14.58 30.64
C ILE A 54 7.60 -14.37 29.58
N LYS A 55 8.84 -14.25 30.04
CA LYS A 55 10.03 -14.15 29.18
C LYS A 55 10.60 -15.54 28.94
N SER A 56 9.93 -16.33 28.10
CA SER A 56 10.42 -17.64 27.67
C SER A 56 10.25 -17.79 26.17
N GLN A 57 11.30 -18.27 25.51
CA GLN A 57 11.28 -18.61 24.09
C GLN A 57 10.44 -19.86 23.80
N ALA A 58 9.91 -20.56 24.80
CA ALA A 58 8.99 -21.68 24.60
C ALA A 58 7.53 -21.24 24.41
N VAL A 59 7.19 -20.01 24.81
CA VAL A 59 5.81 -19.52 24.69
C VAL A 59 5.44 -19.36 23.22
N ARG A 60 4.28 -19.91 22.85
CA ARG A 60 3.75 -19.83 21.48
C ARG A 60 2.31 -19.35 21.48
N VAL A 61 1.91 -18.66 20.41
CA VAL A 61 0.51 -18.25 20.20
C VAL A 61 -0.29 -19.45 19.69
N LEU A 62 -1.42 -19.74 20.31
CA LEU A 62 -2.35 -20.79 19.89
C LEU A 62 -2.99 -20.43 18.55
N SER A 63 -3.30 -21.44 17.73
CA SER A 63 -3.99 -21.27 16.44
C SER A 63 -5.19 -22.22 16.31
N SER A 64 -6.14 -21.84 15.46
CA SER A 64 -7.28 -22.69 15.10
C SER A 64 -6.82 -23.89 14.28
N GLU A 65 -7.71 -24.86 14.08
CA GLU A 65 -7.42 -26.00 13.20
C GLU A 65 -7.04 -25.60 11.77
N GLN A 66 -7.54 -24.45 11.32
CA GLN A 66 -7.28 -23.87 9.99
C GLN A 66 -6.03 -22.97 9.98
N GLY A 67 -5.31 -22.86 11.10
CA GLY A 67 -4.09 -22.07 11.24
C GLY A 67 -4.29 -20.60 11.63
N ALA A 68 -5.52 -20.15 11.87
CA ALA A 68 -5.77 -18.76 12.26
C ALA A 68 -5.29 -18.52 13.71
N PRO A 69 -4.38 -17.57 13.98
CA PRO A 69 -3.85 -17.34 15.31
C PRO A 69 -4.90 -16.71 16.22
N TYR A 70 -4.99 -17.16 17.47
CA TYR A 70 -5.74 -16.50 18.52
C TYR A 70 -4.96 -15.31 19.08
N SER A 71 -4.79 -14.30 18.24
CA SER A 71 -4.10 -13.04 18.53
C SER A 71 -4.83 -11.92 17.81
N VAL A 72 -5.18 -10.85 18.52
CA VAL A 72 -5.88 -9.72 17.92
C VAL A 72 -5.57 -8.41 18.63
N LEU A 73 -5.46 -7.35 17.84
CA LEU A 73 -5.45 -5.97 18.31
C LEU A 73 -6.78 -5.33 17.94
N LEU A 74 -7.37 -4.63 18.90
CA LEU A 74 -8.61 -3.92 18.72
C LEU A 74 -8.41 -2.43 19.02
N GLN A 75 -9.13 -1.56 18.32
CA GLN A 75 -9.15 -0.13 18.54
C GLN A 75 -10.58 0.42 18.62
N HIS A 76 -10.77 1.44 19.44
CA HIS A 76 -12.04 2.16 19.55
C HIS A 76 -11.74 3.64 19.73
N ILE A 77 -12.18 4.43 18.75
CA ILE A 77 -12.14 5.89 18.76
C ILE A 77 -13.56 6.41 18.94
N ASP A 78 -13.71 7.38 19.83
CA ASP A 78 -14.92 8.15 20.08
C ASP A 78 -14.47 9.55 20.48
N SER A 79 -14.41 10.42 19.48
CA SER A 79 -13.88 11.79 19.61
C SER A 79 -14.74 12.64 20.55
N ALA A 80 -16.05 12.41 20.60
CA ALA A 80 -16.98 13.14 21.45
C ALA A 80 -16.66 13.02 22.95
N HIS A 81 -16.11 11.89 23.38
CA HIS A 81 -15.70 11.65 24.77
C HIS A 81 -14.18 11.61 24.95
N ASN A 82 -13.42 12.02 23.93
CA ASN A 82 -11.95 11.91 23.88
C ASN A 82 -11.47 10.49 24.24
N HIS A 83 -12.15 9.49 23.70
CA HIS A 83 -11.80 8.09 23.88
C HIS A 83 -11.00 7.62 22.68
N HIS A 84 -9.69 7.41 22.85
CA HIS A 84 -8.90 6.63 21.90
C HIS A 84 -8.27 5.43 22.62
N LYS A 85 -8.88 4.25 22.48
CA LYS A 85 -8.59 3.08 23.30
C LYS A 85 -8.09 1.93 22.44
N PHE A 86 -7.07 1.22 22.90
CA PHE A 86 -6.69 -0.08 22.33
C PHE A 86 -7.06 -1.22 23.29
N TYR A 87 -7.23 -2.41 22.72
CA TYR A 87 -7.37 -3.67 23.44
C TYR A 87 -6.70 -4.79 22.63
N ALA A 88 -5.54 -5.25 23.07
CA ALA A 88 -4.82 -6.37 22.50
C ALA A 88 -5.05 -7.63 23.34
N MET A 89 -5.15 -8.79 22.68
CA MET A 89 -5.27 -10.07 23.37
C MET A 89 -4.60 -11.21 22.60
N GLN A 90 -4.03 -12.16 23.33
CA GLN A 90 -3.37 -13.36 22.81
C GLN A 90 -3.72 -14.58 23.66
N ALA A 91 -4.03 -15.70 23.02
CA ALA A 91 -4.08 -17.01 23.67
C ALA A 91 -2.76 -17.74 23.46
N LEU A 92 -2.13 -18.16 24.56
CA LEU A 92 -0.75 -18.63 24.62
C LEU A 92 -0.69 -20.06 25.13
N LYS A 93 0.16 -20.88 24.52
CA LYS A 93 0.71 -22.12 25.09
C LYS A 93 2.04 -21.77 25.76
N ILE A 94 2.17 -22.02 27.06
CA ILE A 94 3.40 -21.75 27.83
C ILE A 94 4.30 -22.98 27.78
N ASP A 95 3.71 -24.14 28.06
CA ASP A 95 4.31 -25.47 27.98
C ASP A 95 3.18 -26.50 27.71
N ASP A 96 3.44 -27.79 27.87
CA ASP A 96 2.46 -28.85 27.57
C ASP A 96 1.28 -28.94 28.54
N ALA A 97 1.40 -28.37 29.75
CA ALA A 97 0.35 -28.40 30.77
C ALA A 97 -0.26 -27.01 31.06
N HIS A 98 0.40 -25.93 30.64
CA HIS A 98 0.03 -24.57 31.01
C HIS A 98 -0.29 -23.68 29.81
N PHE A 99 -1.42 -22.99 29.92
CA PHE A 99 -1.93 -22.05 28.92
C PHE A 99 -2.25 -20.72 29.58
N ALA A 100 -2.32 -19.64 28.79
CA ALA A 100 -2.77 -18.36 29.29
C ALA A 100 -3.45 -17.48 28.25
N CYS A 101 -4.39 -16.66 28.68
CA CYS A 101 -4.83 -15.48 27.93
C CYS A 101 -4.12 -14.24 28.43
N LEU A 102 -3.36 -13.59 27.56
CA LEU A 102 -2.86 -12.24 27.79
C LEU A 102 -3.89 -11.24 27.29
N PHE A 103 -4.27 -10.30 28.15
CA PHE A 103 -5.09 -9.14 27.82
C PHE A 103 -4.30 -7.87 28.13
N TRP A 104 -4.21 -6.95 27.17
CA TRP A 104 -3.49 -5.68 27.32
C TRP A 104 -4.32 -4.56 26.74
N TRP A 105 -4.58 -3.50 27.50
CA TRP A 105 -5.48 -2.43 27.06
C TRP A 105 -5.09 -1.10 27.67
N GLY A 106 -5.48 -0.01 27.02
CA GLY A 106 -5.16 1.32 27.49
C GLY A 106 -5.60 2.39 26.52
N ARG A 107 -5.14 3.61 26.79
CA ARG A 107 -5.18 4.70 25.82
C ARG A 107 -4.10 4.45 24.76
N ILE A 108 -4.39 4.69 23.49
CA ILE A 108 -3.40 4.55 22.42
C ILE A 108 -2.18 5.45 22.75
N GLY A 109 -0.96 4.93 22.56
CA GLY A 109 0.29 5.60 22.93
C GLY A 109 0.71 5.47 24.41
N SER A 110 -0.12 4.89 25.27
CA SER A 110 0.22 4.64 26.69
C SER A 110 0.67 3.20 26.94
N SER A 111 1.42 2.97 28.03
CA SER A 111 1.82 1.61 28.46
C SER A 111 0.64 0.70 28.82
N GLY A 112 -0.54 1.28 29.09
CA GLY A 112 -1.77 0.55 29.40
C GLY A 112 -1.71 -0.30 30.67
N ARG A 113 -2.74 -1.14 30.84
CA ARG A 113 -2.86 -2.18 31.87
C ARG A 113 -2.87 -3.54 31.21
N LYS A 114 -2.31 -4.53 31.90
CA LYS A 114 -2.26 -5.91 31.40
C LYS A 114 -2.73 -6.91 32.45
N THR A 115 -3.26 -8.03 32.00
CA THR A 115 -3.64 -9.16 32.84
C THR A 115 -3.34 -10.45 32.10
N LEU A 116 -2.75 -11.40 32.82
CA LEU A 116 -2.48 -12.74 32.33
C LEU A 116 -3.36 -13.72 33.09
N VAL A 117 -4.30 -14.37 32.40
CA VAL A 117 -5.20 -15.36 32.98
C VAL A 117 -4.67 -16.75 32.64
N LYS A 118 -4.10 -17.44 33.62
CA LYS A 118 -3.54 -18.79 33.46
C LYS A 118 -4.63 -19.86 33.51
N SER A 119 -4.44 -20.96 32.80
CA SER A 119 -5.29 -22.14 32.81
C SER A 119 -4.47 -23.40 32.58
N SER A 120 -4.94 -24.53 33.09
CA SER A 120 -4.40 -25.87 32.77
C SER A 120 -5.07 -26.52 31.55
N LYS A 121 -6.04 -25.83 30.92
CA LYS A 121 -6.78 -26.36 29.76
C LYS A 121 -6.78 -25.39 28.59
N LYS A 122 -6.49 -25.93 27.40
CA LYS A 122 -6.53 -25.19 26.14
C LYS A 122 -7.92 -24.66 25.81
N GLU A 123 -8.95 -25.49 25.93
CA GLU A 123 -10.32 -25.12 25.57
C GLU A 123 -10.82 -23.96 26.44
N THR A 124 -10.51 -23.98 27.73
CA THR A 124 -10.82 -22.88 28.66
C THR A 124 -10.14 -21.58 28.24
N THR A 125 -8.89 -21.66 27.77
CA THR A 125 -8.12 -20.51 27.30
C THR A 125 -8.72 -19.94 26.01
N ILE A 126 -9.00 -20.78 25.01
CA ILE A 126 -9.63 -20.36 23.75
C ILE A 126 -11.02 -19.76 24.01
N ASN A 127 -11.84 -20.38 24.87
CA ASN A 127 -13.16 -19.88 25.22
C ASN A 127 -13.10 -18.52 25.93
N SER A 128 -12.13 -18.33 26.83
CA SER A 128 -11.89 -17.05 27.50
C SER A 128 -11.53 -15.95 26.50
N PHE A 129 -10.66 -16.26 25.54
CA PHE A 129 -10.30 -15.37 24.43
C PHE A 129 -11.52 -15.00 23.58
N CYS A 130 -12.27 -15.99 23.06
CA CYS A 130 -13.43 -15.76 22.20
C CYS A 130 -14.54 -14.99 22.90
N ARG A 131 -14.81 -15.29 24.18
CA ARG A 131 -15.79 -14.56 25.00
C ARG A 131 -15.37 -13.10 25.19
N ARG A 132 -14.08 -12.85 25.47
CA ARG A 132 -13.56 -11.48 25.61
C ARG A 132 -13.68 -10.73 24.29
N PHE A 133 -13.29 -11.35 23.16
CA PHE A 133 -13.44 -10.78 21.83
C PHE A 133 -14.88 -10.35 21.56
N SER A 134 -15.84 -11.29 21.72
CA SER A 134 -17.25 -11.02 21.48
C SER A 134 -17.81 -9.91 22.38
N SER A 135 -17.38 -9.82 23.64
CA SER A 135 -17.78 -8.73 24.54
C SER A 135 -17.27 -7.34 24.14
N LYS A 136 -16.20 -7.27 23.34
CA LYS A 136 -15.56 -6.01 22.93
C LYS A 136 -15.95 -5.54 21.54
N THR A 137 -16.24 -6.48 20.64
CA THR A 137 -16.56 -6.20 19.23
C THR A 137 -18.04 -6.42 18.91
N GLY A 138 -18.73 -7.22 19.72
CA GLY A 138 -20.06 -7.73 19.42
C GLY A 138 -20.11 -8.76 18.28
N LEU A 139 -18.96 -9.31 17.88
CA LEU A 139 -18.80 -10.31 16.82
C LEU A 139 -18.32 -11.66 17.39
N ASN A 140 -18.66 -12.76 16.73
CA ASN A 140 -17.99 -14.03 17.02
C ASN A 140 -16.60 -14.05 16.40
N TRP A 141 -15.68 -14.88 16.92
CA TRP A 141 -14.29 -14.91 16.46
C TRP A 141 -14.16 -15.29 14.98
N GLU A 142 -15.06 -16.12 14.47
CA GLU A 142 -15.16 -16.53 13.07
C GLU A 142 -15.55 -15.35 12.17
N GLN A 143 -16.15 -14.30 12.74
CA GLN A 143 -16.59 -13.08 12.04
C GLN A 143 -15.61 -11.92 12.19
N ARG A 144 -14.39 -12.15 12.71
CA ARG A 144 -13.42 -11.09 13.04
C ARG A 144 -13.04 -10.17 11.87
N ASN A 145 -13.17 -10.65 10.64
CA ASN A 145 -12.87 -9.88 9.42
C ASN A 145 -14.03 -8.95 9.01
N GLN A 146 -15.15 -8.95 9.74
CA GLN A 146 -16.28 -8.07 9.48
C GLN A 146 -16.09 -6.72 10.18
N PRO A 147 -16.68 -5.62 9.66
CA PRO A 147 -16.67 -4.34 10.35
C PRO A 147 -17.26 -4.45 11.75
N GLY A 148 -16.63 -3.78 12.72
CA GLY A 148 -17.14 -3.67 14.08
C GLY A 148 -18.51 -3.00 14.14
N LYS A 149 -19.26 -3.26 15.22
CA LYS A 149 -20.54 -2.59 15.47
C LYS A 149 -20.31 -1.16 15.95
N ALA A 150 -21.24 -0.26 15.65
CA ALA A 150 -21.17 1.13 16.12
C ALA A 150 -20.98 1.21 17.66
N GLY A 151 -20.02 2.01 18.11
CA GLY A 151 -19.67 2.16 19.53
C GLY A 151 -18.99 0.94 20.16
N GLN A 152 -18.45 0.03 19.36
CA GLN A 152 -17.66 -1.13 19.82
C GLN A 152 -16.26 -1.08 19.23
N TYR A 153 -15.37 -1.92 19.75
CA TYR A 153 -14.02 -2.01 19.21
C TYR A 153 -14.01 -2.61 17.80
N HIS A 154 -13.16 -2.05 16.95
CA HIS A 154 -12.85 -2.52 15.60
C HIS A 154 -11.57 -3.35 15.61
N VAL A 155 -11.50 -4.36 14.75
CA VAL A 155 -10.32 -5.20 14.59
C VAL A 155 -9.27 -4.46 13.77
N VAL A 156 -8.08 -4.34 14.33
CA VAL A 156 -6.86 -3.97 13.61
C VAL A 156 -6.14 -5.28 13.26
N GLU A 157 -6.54 -5.89 12.15
CA GLU A 157 -5.84 -7.06 11.60
C GLU A 157 -4.40 -6.68 11.26
N LEU A 158 -3.47 -7.46 11.77
CA LEU A 158 -2.09 -7.45 11.31
C LEU A 158 -1.91 -8.73 10.49
N SER A 159 -1.54 -8.60 9.22
CA SER A 159 -1.25 -9.74 8.36
C SER A 159 -0.24 -10.66 9.05
N THR A 160 -0.60 -11.93 9.20
CA THR A 160 0.26 -12.92 9.84
C THR A 160 1.34 -13.36 8.84
N PRO A 161 2.61 -13.56 9.26
CA PRO A 161 3.65 -14.10 8.37
C PRO A 161 3.26 -15.44 7.69
N GLN A 162 2.29 -16.17 8.24
CA GLN A 162 1.83 -17.47 7.75
C GLN A 162 0.99 -17.44 6.46
N GLU A 163 0.66 -16.27 5.90
CA GLU A 163 0.07 -16.21 4.55
C GLU A 163 1.11 -16.38 3.43
N ILE A 164 2.40 -16.33 3.76
CA ILE A 164 3.49 -16.72 2.86
C ILE A 164 3.52 -18.25 2.87
N LYS A 165 2.81 -18.90 1.94
CA LYS A 165 3.07 -20.32 1.65
C LYS A 165 4.42 -20.37 0.95
N PRO A 166 5.49 -20.90 1.57
CA PRO A 166 6.65 -21.28 0.78
C PRO A 166 6.18 -22.30 -0.28
N PRO A 167 6.83 -22.35 -1.46
CA PRO A 167 6.61 -23.46 -2.38
C PRO A 167 6.79 -24.76 -1.60
N LYS A 168 5.84 -25.69 -1.76
CA LYS A 168 5.92 -27.02 -1.15
C LYS A 168 7.16 -27.72 -1.68
N SER A 169 8.26 -27.69 -0.92
CA SER A 169 9.32 -28.66 -1.03
C SER A 169 9.31 -29.47 0.25
N GLU A 170 8.80 -30.69 0.15
CA GLU A 170 9.11 -31.75 1.09
C GLU A 170 10.61 -31.99 0.98
N ASP A 171 11.41 -31.48 1.92
CA ASP A 171 12.74 -32.02 2.19
C ASP A 171 13.19 -31.63 3.60
N ASN A 172 13.81 -32.61 4.26
CA ASN A 172 14.13 -32.67 5.68
C ASN A 172 14.91 -31.46 6.21
N PHE A 173 14.44 -30.89 7.33
CA PHE A 173 15.21 -29.94 8.13
C PHE A 173 16.36 -30.64 8.85
N GLN A 174 17.58 -30.49 8.32
CA GLN A 174 18.81 -30.65 9.11
C GLN A 174 19.23 -29.29 9.70
N ILE A 175 19.69 -29.32 10.95
CA ILE A 175 20.19 -28.17 11.70
C ILE A 175 21.49 -27.67 11.03
N ALA A 176 21.41 -26.58 10.28
CA ALA A 176 22.54 -26.02 9.53
C ALA A 176 23.37 -25.06 10.41
N GLY A 177 24.70 -25.18 10.31
CA GLY A 177 25.68 -24.23 10.87
C GLY A 177 25.58 -22.82 10.23
N PRO A 178 26.59 -21.93 10.43
CA PRO A 178 26.53 -20.55 9.94
C PRO A 178 26.28 -20.53 8.43
N LYS A 179 25.09 -20.05 8.03
CA LYS A 179 24.66 -19.99 6.64
C LYS A 179 25.52 -18.96 5.89
N ILE A 180 26.34 -19.42 4.97
CA ILE A 180 27.09 -18.55 4.05
C ILE A 180 26.07 -17.96 3.07
N ILE A 181 25.76 -16.66 3.22
CA ILE A 181 24.87 -15.94 2.31
C ILE A 181 25.66 -15.64 1.02
N PRO A 182 25.18 -16.04 -0.17
CA PRO A 182 25.84 -15.71 -1.43
C PRO A 182 25.87 -14.18 -1.66
N LYS A 183 26.96 -13.68 -2.26
CA LYS A 183 27.02 -12.30 -2.75
C LYS A 183 26.04 -12.10 -3.91
N SER A 184 25.48 -10.90 -4.02
CA SER A 184 24.56 -10.60 -5.12
C SER A 184 25.27 -10.52 -6.47
N ARG A 185 24.56 -10.89 -7.54
CA ARG A 185 25.04 -10.82 -8.93
C ARG A 185 24.57 -9.56 -9.65
N LEU A 186 23.71 -8.76 -9.02
CA LEU A 186 23.25 -7.48 -9.57
C LEU A 186 24.38 -6.45 -9.59
N PRO A 187 24.38 -5.48 -10.53
CA PRO A 187 25.24 -4.30 -10.43
C PRO A 187 25.05 -3.56 -9.09
N LEU A 188 26.09 -2.88 -8.62
CA LEU A 188 26.05 -2.19 -7.31
C LEU A 188 24.93 -1.14 -7.24
N GLU A 189 24.66 -0.46 -8.35
CA GLU A 189 23.59 0.53 -8.50
C GLU A 189 22.22 -0.13 -8.31
N ALA A 190 22.02 -1.33 -8.86
CA ALA A 190 20.78 -2.07 -8.68
C ALA A 190 20.63 -2.60 -7.25
N GLN A 191 21.73 -3.08 -6.64
CA GLN A 191 21.73 -3.49 -5.24
C GLN A 191 21.35 -2.33 -4.32
N HIS A 192 21.91 -1.14 -4.58
CA HIS A 192 21.59 0.07 -3.84
C HIS A 192 20.12 0.48 -4.04
N LEU A 193 19.63 0.51 -5.27
CA LEU A 193 18.22 0.79 -5.57
C LEU A 193 17.28 -0.15 -4.81
N PHE A 194 17.51 -1.47 -4.89
CA PHE A 194 16.64 -2.46 -4.22
C PHE A 194 16.67 -2.32 -2.70
N SER A 195 17.84 -2.04 -2.13
CA SER A 195 17.99 -1.74 -0.71
C SER A 195 17.18 -0.50 -0.33
N SER A 196 17.30 0.60 -1.08
CA SER A 196 16.58 1.85 -0.80
C SER A 196 15.05 1.70 -0.92
N ILE A 197 14.54 1.01 -1.94
CA ILE A 197 13.08 0.90 -2.17
C ILE A 197 12.38 -0.11 -1.26
N THR A 198 13.12 -1.01 -0.59
CA THR A 198 12.57 -2.00 0.35
C THR A 198 12.99 -1.80 1.81
N ASP A 199 13.88 -0.86 2.09
CA ASP A 199 14.35 -0.61 3.46
C ASP A 199 13.18 -0.27 4.41
N ARG A 200 13.07 -1.05 5.49
CA ARG A 200 11.96 -0.96 6.44
C ARG A 200 11.91 0.40 7.13
N ALA A 201 13.07 0.99 7.44
CA ALA A 201 13.14 2.30 8.07
C ALA A 201 12.71 3.42 7.11
N THR A 202 13.10 3.32 5.85
CA THR A 202 12.71 4.24 4.77
C THR A 202 11.21 4.15 4.51
N VAL A 203 10.64 2.95 4.41
CA VAL A 203 9.18 2.75 4.31
C VAL A 203 8.46 3.36 5.51
N ALA A 204 8.99 3.19 6.73
CA ALA A 204 8.45 3.82 7.94
C ALA A 204 8.41 5.34 7.83
N LYS A 205 9.55 5.91 7.43
CA LYS A 205 9.73 7.35 7.29
C LYS A 205 8.76 7.93 6.27
N GLU A 206 8.56 7.26 5.14
CA GLU A 206 7.62 7.69 4.09
C GLU A 206 6.17 7.68 4.57
N ILE A 207 5.77 6.68 5.36
CA ILE A 207 4.44 6.65 5.97
C ILE A 207 4.27 7.84 6.94
N LEU A 208 5.26 8.09 7.80
CA LEU A 208 5.22 9.17 8.79
C LEU A 208 5.26 10.58 8.16
N LYS A 209 5.88 10.74 6.98
CA LYS A 209 5.82 12.00 6.22
C LYS A 209 4.40 12.32 5.73
N VAL A 210 3.61 11.28 5.43
CA VAL A 210 2.22 11.45 4.95
C VAL A 210 1.28 11.63 6.13
N GLU A 211 1.47 10.88 7.19
CA GLU A 211 0.68 10.95 8.41
C GLU A 211 1.60 10.88 9.64
N PRO A 212 1.91 12.03 10.27
CA PRO A 212 2.73 12.06 11.47
C PRO A 212 2.10 11.33 12.66
N HIS A 213 0.77 11.25 12.70
CA HIS A 213 0.03 10.52 13.74
C HIS A 213 -0.09 9.03 13.43
N TYR A 214 0.51 8.50 12.36
CA TYR A 214 0.42 7.07 12.10
C TYR A 214 1.20 6.31 13.17
N GLN A 215 0.54 5.36 13.82
CA GLN A 215 1.13 4.66 14.96
C GLN A 215 2.26 3.74 14.51
N ASN A 216 3.51 4.17 14.73
CA ASN A 216 4.73 3.45 14.39
C ASN A 216 5.38 2.83 15.63
N THR A 217 4.74 1.85 16.26
CA THR A 217 5.40 1.06 17.32
C THR A 217 6.16 -0.10 16.69
N LEU A 218 7.42 -0.31 17.10
CA LEU A 218 8.30 -1.42 16.67
C LEU A 218 7.65 -2.82 16.74
N ASP A 219 6.70 -3.01 17.66
CA ASP A 219 5.90 -4.24 17.82
C ASP A 219 4.88 -4.50 16.69
N ARG A 220 4.68 -3.54 15.78
CA ARG A 220 3.60 -3.56 14.78
C ARG A 220 4.18 -3.27 13.41
N PRO A 221 4.55 -4.31 12.66
CA PRO A 221 5.32 -4.13 11.44
C PRO A 221 4.55 -3.28 10.45
N LEU A 222 5.25 -2.27 9.95
CA LEU A 222 4.83 -1.39 8.88
C LEU A 222 4.25 -2.23 7.73
N GLY A 223 3.11 -1.80 7.18
CA GLY A 223 2.52 -2.48 6.03
C GLY A 223 1.73 -3.77 6.33
N ARG A 224 1.31 -4.01 7.57
CA ARG A 224 0.49 -5.19 7.93
C ARG A 224 -1.02 -4.98 7.94
N LEU A 225 -1.54 -3.84 7.49
CA LEU A 225 -2.98 -3.72 7.29
C LEU A 225 -3.43 -4.67 6.18
N THR A 226 -4.55 -5.37 6.36
CA THR A 226 -5.04 -6.27 5.33
C THR A 226 -5.64 -5.47 4.15
N PRO A 227 -5.64 -6.02 2.92
CA PRO A 227 -6.32 -5.37 1.80
C PRO A 227 -7.79 -5.03 2.09
N ALA A 228 -8.46 -5.85 2.92
CA ALA A 228 -9.82 -5.62 3.37
C ALA A 228 -9.93 -4.36 4.26
N GLN A 229 -8.97 -4.12 5.15
CA GLN A 229 -8.93 -2.90 5.96
C GLN A 229 -8.61 -1.66 5.14
N LEU A 230 -7.66 -1.73 4.20
CA LEU A 230 -7.37 -0.62 3.29
C LEU A 230 -8.62 -0.24 2.48
N LYS A 231 -9.33 -1.26 1.95
CA LYS A 231 -10.61 -1.06 1.27
C LYS A 231 -11.68 -0.46 2.18
N GLY A 232 -11.76 -0.91 3.42
CA GLY A 232 -12.66 -0.34 4.43
C GLY A 232 -12.35 1.13 4.73
N GLY A 233 -11.06 1.49 4.82
CA GLY A 233 -10.60 2.86 5.00
C GLY A 233 -11.04 3.77 3.84
N TYR A 234 -10.84 3.33 2.59
CA TYR A 234 -11.32 4.09 1.42
C TYR A 234 -12.84 4.24 1.39
N ALA A 235 -13.58 3.18 1.76
CA ALA A 235 -15.04 3.25 1.86
C ALA A 235 -15.51 4.28 2.89
N CYS A 236 -14.82 4.40 4.03
CA CYS A 236 -15.10 5.43 5.04
C CYS A 236 -14.84 6.84 4.50
N LEU A 237 -13.71 7.05 3.80
CA LEU A 237 -13.39 8.35 3.20
C LEU A 237 -14.42 8.78 2.15
N ARG A 238 -14.91 7.84 1.33
CA ARG A 238 -15.97 8.12 0.37
C ARG A 238 -17.28 8.50 1.06
N GLU A 239 -17.66 7.79 2.14
CA GLU A 239 -18.84 8.17 2.94
C GLU A 239 -18.69 9.58 3.55
N ILE A 240 -17.49 9.93 4.01
CA ILE A 240 -17.17 11.28 4.50
C ILE A 240 -17.38 12.32 3.40
N GLU A 241 -16.87 12.10 2.19
CA GLU A 241 -17.08 12.99 1.04
C GLU A 241 -18.57 13.15 0.70
N GLU A 242 -19.31 12.04 0.64
CA GLU A 242 -20.76 12.04 0.39
C GLU A 242 -21.54 12.81 1.46
N LEU A 243 -21.10 12.78 2.72
CA LEU A 243 -21.67 13.56 3.82
C LEU A 243 -21.33 15.05 3.69
N MET A 244 -20.10 15.38 3.26
CA MET A 244 -19.65 16.75 3.04
C MET A 244 -20.33 17.42 1.84
N ALA A 245 -20.67 16.66 0.81
CA ALA A 245 -21.34 17.16 -0.40
C ALA A 245 -22.82 17.54 -0.19
N GLN A 246 -23.42 17.18 0.95
CA GLN A 246 -24.82 17.50 1.24
C GLN A 246 -24.99 18.99 1.55
N SER A 247 -26.11 19.60 1.12
CA SER A 247 -26.40 21.02 1.36
C SER A 247 -26.45 21.41 2.84
N LYS A 248 -26.74 20.44 3.73
CA LYS A 248 -26.67 20.58 5.19
C LYS A 248 -25.98 19.34 5.78
N PRO A 249 -24.64 19.33 5.89
CA PRO A 249 -23.91 18.18 6.41
C PRO A 249 -24.32 17.84 7.84
N ASN A 250 -24.64 16.57 8.09
CA ASN A 250 -24.94 16.11 9.44
C ASN A 250 -23.62 15.96 10.22
N LYS A 251 -23.30 16.96 11.05
CA LYS A 251 -22.05 17.00 11.83
C LYS A 251 -21.82 15.75 12.68
N LYS A 252 -22.88 15.18 13.26
CA LYS A 252 -22.76 13.95 14.07
C LYS A 252 -22.35 12.76 13.21
N LYS A 253 -23.00 12.55 12.07
CA LYS A 253 -22.62 11.47 11.15
C LYS A 253 -21.21 11.63 10.61
N LEU A 254 -20.77 12.86 10.34
CA LEU A 254 -19.42 13.15 9.88
C LEU A 254 -18.37 12.82 10.96
N SER A 255 -18.67 13.16 12.21
CA SER A 255 -17.87 12.77 13.38
C SER A 255 -17.84 11.24 13.54
N ASP A 256 -18.99 10.58 13.49
CA ASP A 256 -19.10 9.13 13.62
C ASP A 256 -18.30 8.41 12.51
N ALA A 257 -18.36 8.90 11.27
CA ALA A 257 -17.60 8.35 10.14
C ALA A 257 -16.09 8.58 10.29
N SER A 258 -15.68 9.73 10.83
CA SER A 258 -14.27 10.02 11.16
C SER A 258 -13.75 9.08 12.24
N ASP A 259 -14.53 8.84 13.30
CA ASP A 259 -14.19 7.93 14.38
C ASP A 259 -14.04 6.48 13.89
N ILE A 260 -14.90 6.05 12.95
CA ILE A 260 -14.78 4.74 12.30
C ILE A 260 -13.47 4.65 11.51
N PHE A 261 -13.11 5.70 10.75
CA PHE A 261 -11.85 5.72 10.01
C PHE A 261 -10.64 5.56 10.94
N TYR A 262 -10.56 6.37 12.01
CA TYR A 262 -9.44 6.29 12.97
C TYR A 262 -9.43 5.02 13.82
N SER A 263 -10.57 4.35 13.97
CA SER A 263 -10.65 3.04 14.62
C SER A 263 -10.14 1.90 13.73
N MET A 264 -10.19 2.09 12.41
CA MET A 264 -9.76 1.07 11.44
C MET A 264 -8.31 1.26 11.00
N ILE A 265 -7.89 2.51 10.83
CA ILE A 265 -6.54 2.89 10.41
C ILE A 265 -5.80 3.41 11.65
N PRO A 266 -4.74 2.73 12.13
CA PRO A 266 -4.08 3.07 13.38
C PRO A 266 -3.49 4.48 13.40
N HIS A 267 -4.05 5.35 14.24
CA HIS A 267 -3.50 6.66 14.54
C HIS A 267 -3.21 6.79 16.04
N GLU A 268 -2.10 7.44 16.37
CA GLU A 268 -1.70 7.84 17.70
C GLU A 268 -1.79 9.36 17.81
N PHE A 269 -2.89 9.81 18.42
CA PHE A 269 -3.06 11.20 18.85
C PHE A 269 -2.48 11.36 20.25
N GLY A 270 -1.90 12.51 20.56
CA GLY A 270 -1.35 12.77 21.89
C GLY A 270 -2.39 12.58 22.99
N ILE A 271 -1.95 12.30 24.23
CA ILE A 271 -2.86 12.00 25.36
C ILE A 271 -3.93 13.08 25.59
N ARG A 272 -3.65 14.33 25.24
CA ARG A 272 -4.57 15.46 25.42
C ARG A 272 -5.33 15.84 24.14
N GLU A 273 -5.01 15.21 23.02
CA GLU A 273 -5.53 15.58 21.71
C GLU A 273 -6.79 14.78 21.39
N VAL A 274 -7.79 15.49 20.89
CA VAL A 274 -9.01 14.89 20.33
C VAL A 274 -8.73 14.60 18.85
N PRO A 275 -8.99 13.39 18.36
CA PRO A 275 -8.90 13.08 16.93
C PRO A 275 -9.70 14.10 16.12
N PRO A 276 -9.10 14.75 15.10
CA PRO A 276 -9.77 15.78 14.34
C PRO A 276 -10.89 15.18 13.48
N VAL A 277 -12.02 15.87 13.34
CA VAL A 277 -13.08 15.44 12.41
C VAL A 277 -12.56 15.65 10.98
N ILE A 278 -12.68 14.62 10.13
CA ILE A 278 -12.33 14.71 8.72
C ILE A 278 -13.47 15.45 8.01
N SER A 279 -13.30 16.76 7.83
CA SER A 279 -14.36 17.64 7.34
C SER A 279 -13.95 18.58 6.21
N THR A 280 -12.75 18.42 5.65
CA THR A 280 -12.25 19.24 4.54
C THR A 280 -11.72 18.34 3.43
N SER A 281 -11.78 18.82 2.19
CA SER A 281 -11.25 18.08 1.03
C SER A 281 -9.76 17.77 1.20
N ASP A 282 -9.02 18.68 1.83
CA ASP A 282 -7.58 18.50 2.07
C ASP A 282 -7.30 17.37 3.08
N LEU A 283 -8.06 17.28 4.18
CA LEU A 283 -7.93 16.16 5.12
C LEU A 283 -8.29 14.83 4.45
N VAL A 284 -9.34 14.80 3.61
CA VAL A 284 -9.68 13.60 2.83
C VAL A 284 -8.53 13.19 1.90
N LYS A 285 -7.91 14.16 1.21
CA LYS A 285 -6.76 13.92 0.33
C LYS A 285 -5.56 13.37 1.10
N GLU A 286 -5.26 13.93 2.27
CA GLU A 286 -4.20 13.48 3.16
C GLU A 286 -4.43 12.03 3.60
N LYS A 287 -5.62 11.72 4.12
CA LYS A 287 -5.96 10.36 4.58
C LYS A 287 -6.02 9.35 3.43
N ALA A 288 -6.47 9.75 2.24
CA ALA A 288 -6.42 8.92 1.05
C ALA A 288 -4.97 8.68 0.58
N GLY A 289 -4.09 9.67 0.75
CA GLY A 289 -2.65 9.57 0.54
C GLY A 289 -2.02 8.56 1.49
N LEU A 290 -2.39 8.57 2.78
CA LEU A 290 -1.94 7.60 3.77
C LEU A 290 -2.30 6.17 3.35
N LEU A 291 -3.58 5.91 3.04
CA LEU A 291 -4.03 4.58 2.60
C LEU A 291 -3.26 4.08 1.38
N ASN A 292 -2.96 4.98 0.44
CA ASN A 292 -2.21 4.64 -0.76
C ASN A 292 -0.77 4.23 -0.41
N THR A 293 -0.09 5.04 0.40
CA THR A 293 1.27 4.76 0.87
C THR A 293 1.34 3.45 1.65
N LEU A 294 0.35 3.16 2.49
CA LEU A 294 0.26 1.91 3.24
C LEU A 294 0.07 0.68 2.34
N ALA A 295 -0.77 0.79 1.30
CA ALA A 295 -0.97 -0.27 0.32
C ALA A 295 0.32 -0.60 -0.44
N GLU A 296 1.03 0.44 -0.89
CA GLU A 296 2.30 0.30 -1.61
C GLU A 296 3.42 -0.25 -0.71
N ALA A 297 3.53 0.27 0.51
CA ALA A 297 4.44 -0.23 1.53
C ALA A 297 4.20 -1.72 1.82
N GLN A 298 2.95 -2.17 1.89
CA GLN A 298 2.63 -3.59 2.09
C GLN A 298 3.18 -4.47 0.96
N ILE A 299 3.08 -4.01 -0.29
CA ILE A 299 3.64 -4.74 -1.44
C ILE A 299 5.16 -4.82 -1.30
N ALA A 300 5.82 -3.69 -1.01
CA ALA A 300 7.27 -3.64 -0.84
C ALA A 300 7.77 -4.59 0.28
N ILE A 301 7.15 -4.52 1.46
CA ILE A 301 7.50 -5.37 2.61
C ILE A 301 7.23 -6.84 2.32
N ARG A 302 6.11 -7.19 1.68
CA ARG A 302 5.80 -8.58 1.33
C ARG A 302 6.85 -9.14 0.36
N ARG A 303 7.25 -8.38 -0.65
CA ARG A 303 8.28 -8.81 -1.61
C ARG A 303 9.64 -8.98 -0.95
N LEU A 304 9.98 -8.11 0.01
CA LEU A 304 11.18 -8.28 0.81
C LEU A 304 11.13 -9.55 1.67
N GLU A 305 10.03 -9.79 2.38
CA GLU A 305 9.86 -11.00 3.21
C GLU A 305 9.93 -12.29 2.35
N GLU A 306 9.32 -12.30 1.17
CA GLU A 306 9.43 -13.40 0.20
C GLU A 306 10.90 -13.61 -0.26
N ALA A 307 11.64 -12.53 -0.50
CA ALA A 307 13.04 -12.59 -0.92
C ALA A 307 13.98 -13.08 0.20
N GLU A 308 13.78 -12.59 1.43
CA GLU A 308 14.50 -13.04 2.63
C GLU A 308 14.26 -14.52 2.92
N ALA A 309 13.02 -15.02 2.69
CA ALA A 309 12.71 -16.44 2.82
C ALA A 309 13.47 -17.31 1.79
N VAL A 310 13.73 -16.80 0.58
CA VAL A 310 14.57 -17.48 -0.41
C VAL A 310 16.03 -17.49 0.03
N GLU A 311 16.54 -16.38 0.57
CA GLU A 311 17.90 -16.30 1.10
C GLU A 311 18.11 -17.25 2.29
N ALA A 312 17.10 -17.43 3.13
CA ALA A 312 17.14 -18.37 4.25
C ALA A 312 17.41 -19.83 3.79
N ASN A 313 17.13 -20.18 2.53
CA ASN A 313 17.46 -21.47 1.93
C ASN A 313 18.94 -21.58 1.47
N GLY A 314 19.74 -20.51 1.62
CA GLY A 314 21.18 -20.48 1.38
C GLY A 314 21.61 -20.43 -0.09
N LYS A 315 20.67 -20.38 -1.05
CA LYS A 315 20.97 -20.53 -2.49
C LYS A 315 21.13 -19.21 -3.23
N THR A 316 20.54 -18.12 -2.76
CA THR A 316 20.44 -16.85 -3.50
C THR A 316 20.41 -15.68 -2.54
N ASN A 317 21.10 -14.59 -2.87
CA ASN A 317 21.01 -13.35 -2.12
C ASN A 317 19.59 -12.76 -2.21
N HIS A 318 19.07 -12.16 -1.15
CA HIS A 318 17.73 -11.60 -1.16
C HIS A 318 17.54 -10.50 -2.22
N LEU A 319 18.56 -9.73 -2.60
CA LEU A 319 18.42 -8.71 -3.64
C LEU A 319 18.21 -9.33 -5.03
N ASP A 320 18.92 -10.41 -5.35
CA ASP A 320 18.69 -11.16 -6.59
C ASP A 320 17.31 -11.86 -6.56
N ALA A 321 16.92 -12.39 -5.40
CA ALA A 321 15.61 -13.00 -5.22
C ALA A 321 14.49 -11.95 -5.45
N LEU A 322 14.64 -10.75 -4.88
CA LEU A 322 13.72 -9.63 -5.05
C LEU A 322 13.62 -9.20 -6.53
N HIS A 323 14.75 -9.04 -7.22
CA HIS A 323 14.76 -8.74 -8.67
C HIS A 323 14.09 -9.83 -9.51
N ASN A 324 14.09 -11.09 -9.05
CA ASN A 324 13.38 -12.19 -9.71
C ASN A 324 11.89 -12.28 -9.36
N LEU A 325 11.45 -11.71 -8.22
CA LEU A 325 10.05 -11.67 -7.80
C LEU A 325 9.24 -10.57 -8.52
N ILE A 326 9.90 -9.48 -8.93
CA ILE A 326 9.27 -8.41 -9.71
C ILE A 326 9.00 -8.84 -11.16
N ALA A 327 8.05 -8.18 -11.82
CA ALA A 327 7.62 -8.53 -13.18
C ALA A 327 8.58 -8.03 -14.28
N PHE A 328 9.50 -7.15 -13.92
CA PHE A 328 10.46 -6.55 -14.85
C PHE A 328 11.91 -6.94 -14.50
N LYS A 329 12.75 -7.01 -15.53
CA LYS A 329 14.19 -7.10 -15.44
C LYS A 329 14.74 -5.68 -15.59
N LEU A 330 15.45 -5.23 -14.55
CA LEU A 330 16.21 -3.98 -14.59
C LEU A 330 17.61 -4.26 -15.13
N GLU A 331 18.02 -3.50 -16.16
CA GLU A 331 19.37 -3.53 -16.72
C GLU A 331 19.99 -2.14 -16.62
N LEU A 332 21.17 -2.04 -16.02
CA LEU A 332 21.88 -0.77 -15.87
C LEU A 332 22.31 -0.24 -17.24
N LEU A 333 21.87 0.97 -17.58
CA LEU A 333 22.36 1.64 -18.78
C LEU A 333 23.80 2.11 -18.57
N GLN A 334 24.65 1.79 -19.53
CA GLN A 334 26.03 2.24 -19.51
C GLN A 334 26.09 3.76 -19.76
N PRO A 335 26.91 4.50 -18.99
CA PRO A 335 27.18 5.90 -19.26
C PRO A 335 27.67 6.12 -20.69
N ASN A 336 27.45 7.33 -21.22
CA ASN A 336 27.90 7.78 -22.54
C ASN A 336 27.29 7.04 -23.75
N THR A 337 26.26 6.21 -23.55
CA THR A 337 25.44 5.69 -24.66
C THR A 337 24.44 6.75 -25.12
N ASP A 338 23.99 6.71 -26.38
CA ASP A 338 23.02 7.68 -26.91
C ASP A 338 21.74 7.74 -26.07
N VAL A 339 21.25 6.58 -25.63
CA VAL A 339 20.06 6.47 -24.78
C VAL A 339 20.32 7.07 -23.39
N PHE A 340 21.48 6.80 -22.79
CA PHE A 340 21.84 7.40 -21.51
C PHE A 340 21.93 8.92 -21.60
N ASN A 341 22.64 9.44 -22.61
CA ASN A 341 22.84 10.87 -22.82
C ASN A 341 21.50 11.57 -23.08
N LEU A 342 20.63 10.97 -23.89
CA LEU A 342 19.27 11.46 -24.12
C LEU A 342 18.49 11.57 -22.81
N ILE A 343 18.43 10.52 -22.01
CA ILE A 343 17.65 10.54 -20.76
C ILE A 343 18.25 11.52 -19.75
N GLN A 344 19.57 11.64 -19.71
CA GLN A 344 20.27 12.61 -18.87
C GLN A 344 19.97 14.04 -19.31
N GLU A 345 20.06 14.36 -20.60
CA GLU A 345 19.70 15.67 -21.16
C GLU A 345 18.21 15.98 -20.91
N TYR A 346 17.34 14.98 -21.11
CA TYR A 346 15.91 15.07 -20.83
C TYR A 346 15.64 15.39 -19.36
N LEU A 347 16.32 14.71 -18.42
CA LEU A 347 16.21 14.94 -16.98
C LEU A 347 16.56 16.38 -16.61
N PHE A 348 17.67 16.91 -17.13
CA PHE A 348 18.19 18.21 -16.72
C PHE A 348 17.53 19.39 -17.44
N LEU A 349 17.31 19.32 -18.74
CA LEU A 349 16.71 20.44 -19.49
C LEU A 349 15.25 20.65 -19.13
N ASN A 350 14.51 19.59 -18.81
CA ASN A 350 13.12 19.68 -18.38
C ASN A 350 12.91 20.11 -16.93
N HIS A 351 13.98 20.51 -16.23
CA HIS A 351 13.85 21.06 -14.90
C HIS A 351 13.18 22.44 -14.97
N ALA A 352 12.00 22.57 -14.38
CA ALA A 352 11.26 23.82 -14.41
C ALA A 352 11.99 24.86 -13.55
N PRO A 353 12.23 26.08 -14.06
CA PRO A 353 12.97 27.11 -13.32
C PRO A 353 12.35 27.49 -11.97
N ALA A 354 11.03 27.33 -11.83
CA ALA A 354 10.28 27.67 -10.61
C ALA A 354 10.38 26.61 -9.49
N HIS A 355 10.97 25.44 -9.77
CA HIS A 355 11.17 24.41 -8.76
C HIS A 355 12.54 24.61 -8.09
N ASN A 356 12.54 24.72 -6.76
CA ASN A 356 13.69 25.15 -5.96
C ASN A 356 14.47 23.97 -5.33
N PHE A 357 14.76 22.96 -6.14
CA PHE A 357 15.63 21.83 -5.82
C PHE A 357 16.40 21.45 -7.07
N ASP A 358 17.45 20.65 -6.90
CA ASP A 358 18.20 20.04 -7.98
C ASP A 358 18.04 18.51 -7.93
N LEU A 359 18.19 17.88 -9.09
CA LEU A 359 18.17 16.43 -9.25
C LEU A 359 19.59 15.96 -9.54
N LYS A 360 20.19 15.15 -8.68
CA LYS A 360 21.48 14.52 -8.94
C LYS A 360 21.26 13.12 -9.47
N LEU A 361 21.65 12.87 -10.72
CA LEU A 361 21.54 11.55 -11.34
C LEU A 361 22.46 10.54 -10.64
N LYS A 362 21.90 9.40 -10.20
CA LYS A 362 22.66 8.28 -9.61
C LYS A 362 22.82 7.14 -10.61
N ALA A 363 21.72 6.69 -11.21
CA ALA A 363 21.72 5.59 -12.16
C ALA A 363 20.49 5.65 -13.07
N ILE A 364 20.60 5.04 -14.26
CA ILE A 364 19.48 4.83 -15.18
C ILE A 364 19.38 3.33 -15.46
N PHE A 365 18.19 2.76 -15.30
CA PHE A 365 17.92 1.37 -15.61
C PHE A 365 16.93 1.29 -16.77
N GLU A 366 17.27 0.50 -17.78
CA GLU A 366 16.28 0.03 -18.76
C GLU A 366 15.38 -1.01 -18.10
N VAL A 367 14.07 -0.87 -18.33
CA VAL A 367 13.04 -1.74 -17.77
C VAL A 367 12.56 -2.69 -18.87
N LYS A 368 12.94 -3.96 -18.76
CA LYS A 368 12.53 -5.02 -19.70
C LYS A 368 11.50 -5.92 -19.04
N GLU A 369 10.39 -6.14 -19.70
CA GLU A 369 9.37 -7.06 -19.19
C GLU A 369 9.87 -8.52 -19.21
N ARG A 370 9.68 -9.28 -18.13
CA ARG A 370 10.18 -10.68 -18.05
C ARG A 370 9.29 -11.68 -18.77
N LYS A 371 8.00 -11.37 -18.94
CA LYS A 371 6.96 -12.22 -19.54
C LYS A 371 5.96 -11.29 -20.19
N GLU A 372 5.45 -11.57 -21.39
CA GLU A 372 4.43 -10.76 -22.08
C GLU A 372 3.07 -10.76 -21.32
N LYS A 373 3.03 -10.09 -20.18
CA LYS A 373 1.88 -9.98 -19.28
C LYS A 373 1.20 -8.63 -19.43
N PHE A 374 1.96 -7.58 -19.71
CA PHE A 374 1.52 -6.21 -19.87
C PHE A 374 1.27 -5.94 -21.36
N ARG A 375 -0.01 -5.96 -21.72
CA ARG A 375 -0.41 -5.56 -23.07
C ARG A 375 -0.19 -4.06 -23.25
N PHE A 376 0.58 -3.68 -24.27
CA PHE A 376 0.66 -2.30 -24.71
C PHE A 376 -0.36 -2.03 -25.84
N LYS A 377 -1.18 -1.01 -25.65
CA LYS A 377 -2.21 -0.58 -26.59
C LYS A 377 -1.73 0.66 -27.32
N ASP A 378 -1.33 0.47 -28.57
CA ASP A 378 -0.91 1.55 -29.43
C ASP A 378 -2.11 2.20 -30.14
N LEU A 379 -2.35 3.47 -29.81
CA LEU A 379 -3.34 4.37 -30.39
C LEU A 379 -2.68 5.52 -31.18
N GLY A 380 -1.36 5.47 -31.40
CA GLY A 380 -0.57 6.56 -31.95
C GLY A 380 -0.30 7.68 -30.94
N ASN A 381 0.36 8.75 -31.40
CA ASN A 381 0.80 9.89 -30.57
C ASN A 381 1.53 9.41 -29.29
N LYS A 382 2.58 8.59 -29.50
CA LYS A 382 3.36 8.02 -28.40
C LYS A 382 4.37 9.03 -27.90
N VAL A 383 4.41 9.22 -26.59
CA VAL A 383 5.32 10.16 -25.94
C VAL A 383 6.00 9.48 -24.76
N LEU A 384 7.31 9.67 -24.62
CA LEU A 384 8.06 9.23 -23.45
C LEU A 384 7.91 10.28 -22.34
N LEU A 385 7.15 9.95 -21.29
CA LEU A 385 6.76 10.90 -20.25
C LEU A 385 7.22 10.45 -18.86
N TRP A 386 7.44 11.43 -18.00
CA TRP A 386 7.83 11.25 -16.61
C TRP A 386 6.61 10.90 -15.73
N HIS A 387 6.82 10.00 -14.78
CA HIS A 387 5.92 9.71 -13.69
C HIS A 387 6.70 9.64 -12.38
N GLY A 388 6.27 10.40 -11.38
CA GLY A 388 6.87 10.39 -10.06
C GLY A 388 5.97 9.72 -9.04
N CYS A 389 6.57 8.95 -8.14
CA CYS A 389 5.88 8.31 -7.03
C CYS A 389 6.80 8.24 -5.80
N ARG A 390 6.22 8.01 -4.62
CA ARG A 390 7.01 7.79 -3.39
C ARG A 390 7.88 6.54 -3.56
N LEU A 391 9.04 6.55 -2.91
CA LEU A 391 10.05 5.49 -3.06
C LEU A 391 9.50 4.06 -2.83
N PRO A 392 8.64 3.78 -1.81
CA PRO A 392 8.07 2.45 -1.60
C PRO A 392 7.12 1.98 -2.72
N THR A 393 6.50 2.91 -3.46
CA THR A 393 5.59 2.62 -4.59
C THR A 393 6.32 2.00 -5.78
N VAL A 394 7.65 2.21 -5.88
CA VAL A 394 8.45 1.66 -6.98
C VAL A 394 8.37 0.14 -7.03
N VAL A 395 8.35 -0.55 -5.88
CA VAL A 395 8.23 -2.02 -5.83
C VAL A 395 6.86 -2.48 -6.32
N GLY A 396 5.79 -1.72 -6.01
CA GLY A 396 4.44 -1.96 -6.51
C GLY A 396 4.39 -1.85 -8.03
N ILE A 397 4.93 -0.76 -8.58
CA ILE A 397 5.03 -0.53 -10.03
C ILE A 397 5.84 -1.65 -10.71
N LEU A 398 6.96 -2.06 -10.12
CA LEU A 398 7.78 -3.14 -10.68
C LEU A 398 7.15 -4.53 -10.52
N SER A 399 6.24 -4.72 -9.58
CA SER A 399 5.54 -6.00 -9.39
C SER A 399 4.30 -6.14 -10.29
N HIS A 400 3.58 -5.03 -10.52
CA HIS A 400 2.23 -5.06 -11.08
C HIS A 400 2.01 -4.09 -12.25
N GLY A 401 3.00 -3.29 -12.64
CA GLY A 401 2.85 -2.21 -13.62
C GLY A 401 2.24 -0.96 -13.01
N LEU A 402 2.01 0.06 -13.84
CA LEU A 402 1.31 1.27 -13.43
C LEU A 402 -0.19 0.98 -13.26
N GLN A 403 -0.75 1.31 -12.10
CA GLN A 403 -2.15 1.05 -11.78
C GLN A 403 -2.92 2.34 -11.54
N ILE A 404 -4.13 2.40 -12.08
CA ILE A 404 -5.11 3.43 -11.74
C ILE A 404 -5.60 3.13 -10.33
N SER A 405 -5.66 4.17 -9.48
CA SER A 405 -6.14 4.01 -8.11
C SER A 405 -7.50 3.30 -8.06
N PRO A 406 -7.78 2.47 -7.03
CA PRO A 406 -9.04 1.73 -6.92
C PRO A 406 -10.27 2.64 -7.00
N PRO A 407 -11.43 2.17 -7.50
CA PRO A 407 -12.66 2.98 -7.60
C PRO A 407 -13.12 3.59 -6.26
N GLU A 408 -12.75 2.97 -5.14
CA GLU A 408 -13.07 3.43 -3.79
C GLU A 408 -12.28 4.69 -3.38
N THR A 409 -11.19 5.06 -4.07
CA THR A 409 -10.44 6.29 -3.75
C THR A 409 -11.30 7.54 -4.00
N PRO A 410 -11.27 8.55 -3.13
CA PRO A 410 -11.80 9.89 -3.39
C PRO A 410 -11.46 10.46 -4.78
N SER A 411 -12.44 11.06 -5.49
CA SER A 411 -12.23 11.62 -6.84
C SER A 411 -11.61 13.02 -6.84
N ASP A 412 -11.85 13.81 -5.80
CA ASP A 412 -11.53 15.25 -5.74
C ASP A 412 -10.02 15.54 -5.63
N ARG A 413 -9.21 14.48 -5.56
CA ARG A 413 -7.74 14.55 -5.57
C ARG A 413 -7.12 14.59 -6.97
N PHE A 414 -7.88 14.30 -8.02
CA PHE A 414 -7.34 14.15 -9.38
C PHE A 414 -7.82 15.29 -10.28
N MET A 415 -6.89 16.13 -10.74
CA MET A 415 -7.17 17.35 -11.52
C MET A 415 -8.04 17.12 -12.77
N PHE A 416 -7.92 15.93 -13.35
CA PHE A 416 -8.58 15.46 -14.56
C PHE A 416 -9.36 14.15 -14.33
N GLY A 417 -9.78 13.91 -13.09
CA GLY A 417 -10.41 12.65 -12.69
C GLY A 417 -9.43 11.48 -12.61
N ARG A 418 -9.87 10.39 -12.00
CA ARG A 418 -9.04 9.22 -11.66
C ARG A 418 -8.41 8.58 -12.91
N GLY A 419 -7.10 8.60 -13.03
CA GLY A 419 -6.32 8.04 -14.13
C GLY A 419 -4.83 7.95 -13.79
N LEU A 420 -4.01 7.55 -14.75
CA LEU A 420 -2.54 7.63 -14.63
C LEU A 420 -2.07 8.99 -15.13
N TYR A 421 -1.24 9.65 -14.32
CA TYR A 421 -0.75 11.01 -14.56
C TYR A 421 0.72 11.00 -14.93
N PHE A 422 1.06 11.78 -15.95
CA PHE A 422 2.42 11.94 -16.45
C PHE A 422 2.71 13.41 -16.74
N ALA A 423 4.00 13.76 -16.78
CA ALA A 423 4.47 15.09 -17.15
C ALA A 423 5.59 15.02 -18.18
N ASP A 424 5.73 16.09 -18.97
CA ASP A 424 6.90 16.35 -19.80
C ASP A 424 7.94 17.22 -19.07
N SER A 425 7.80 17.34 -17.74
CA SER A 425 8.80 17.94 -16.86
C SER A 425 9.27 16.94 -15.82
N SER A 426 10.58 16.69 -15.78
CA SER A 426 11.23 15.84 -14.78
C SER A 426 10.97 16.35 -13.36
N SER A 427 11.18 17.66 -13.16
CA SER A 427 10.98 18.31 -11.86
C SER A 427 9.51 18.36 -11.42
N GLU A 428 8.55 18.42 -12.36
CA GLU A 428 7.12 18.31 -12.01
C GLU A 428 6.82 16.94 -11.42
N SER A 429 7.29 15.89 -12.09
CA SER A 429 7.17 14.51 -11.60
C SER A 429 7.92 14.31 -10.28
N ALA A 430 9.11 14.88 -10.11
CA ALA A 430 9.91 14.73 -8.89
C ALA A 430 9.21 15.23 -7.63
N LYS A 431 8.30 16.21 -7.72
CA LYS A 431 7.49 16.65 -6.56
C LYS A 431 6.61 15.52 -6.00
N TYR A 432 6.15 14.62 -6.86
CA TYR A 432 5.34 13.46 -6.46
C TYR A 432 6.17 12.35 -5.81
N CYS A 433 7.51 12.45 -5.84
CA CYS A 433 8.38 11.56 -5.07
C CYS A 433 8.40 11.90 -3.58
N HIS A 434 8.07 13.15 -3.19
CA HIS A 434 8.10 13.63 -1.81
C HIS A 434 9.45 13.41 -1.09
N ALA A 435 10.53 13.36 -1.86
CA ALA A 435 11.89 13.36 -1.35
C ALA A 435 12.31 14.79 -0.94
N GLY A 436 12.99 14.89 0.18
CA GLY A 436 13.61 16.10 0.71
C GLY A 436 15.08 16.20 0.36
N ASN A 437 15.76 17.19 0.96
CA ASN A 437 17.18 17.41 0.73
C ASN A 437 18.03 16.20 1.16
N GLY A 438 18.88 15.71 0.25
CA GLY A 438 19.72 14.54 0.44
C GLY A 438 19.01 13.20 0.29
N GLU A 439 17.69 13.19 0.11
CA GLU A 439 16.92 11.95 -0.03
C GLU A 439 16.87 11.45 -1.47
N GLU A 440 16.73 10.15 -1.60
CA GLU A 440 16.64 9.48 -2.90
C GLU A 440 15.21 9.46 -3.43
N ALA A 441 15.10 9.50 -4.76
CA ALA A 441 13.86 9.36 -5.49
C ALA A 441 14.07 8.53 -6.75
N VAL A 442 12.98 7.94 -7.24
CA VAL A 442 12.96 7.24 -8.51
C VAL A 442 11.91 7.88 -9.39
N LEU A 443 12.35 8.37 -10.55
CA LEU A 443 11.47 8.81 -11.61
C LEU A 443 11.28 7.68 -12.61
N VAL A 444 10.03 7.44 -12.99
CA VAL A 444 9.67 6.46 -14.01
C VAL A 444 9.54 7.18 -15.34
N LEU A 445 10.16 6.65 -16.38
CA LEU A 445 9.86 7.02 -17.77
C LEU A 445 9.01 5.93 -18.41
N ALA A 446 7.84 6.33 -18.86
CA ALA A 446 6.90 5.45 -19.55
C ALA A 446 6.66 5.95 -20.98
N GLU A 447 6.60 5.01 -21.90
CA GLU A 447 6.05 5.24 -23.23
C GLU A 447 4.52 5.24 -23.12
N VAL A 448 3.91 6.39 -23.40
CA VAL A 448 2.48 6.62 -23.24
C VAL A 448 1.85 6.84 -24.60
N SER A 449 0.93 5.96 -24.99
CA SER A 449 0.12 6.11 -26.19
C SER A 449 -1.08 7.00 -25.89
N LEU A 450 -0.98 8.28 -26.26
CA LEU A 450 -2.00 9.28 -25.96
C LEU A 450 -3.20 9.21 -26.92
N GLY A 451 -3.00 8.68 -28.13
CA GLY A 451 -4.00 8.74 -29.19
C GLY A 451 -4.48 10.16 -29.46
N ASP A 452 -5.77 10.32 -29.73
CA ASP A 452 -6.38 11.65 -29.83
C ASP A 452 -6.71 12.20 -28.44
N ALA A 453 -5.92 13.18 -27.99
CA ALA A 453 -6.05 13.77 -26.67
C ALA A 453 -7.18 14.81 -26.60
N ASN A 454 -7.92 14.81 -25.49
CA ASN A 454 -8.86 15.86 -25.13
C ASN A 454 -8.10 16.98 -24.43
N THR A 455 -7.86 18.09 -25.12
CA THR A 455 -7.11 19.22 -24.55
C THR A 455 -7.97 20.00 -23.56
N LYS A 456 -7.44 20.22 -22.35
CA LYS A 456 -8.07 21.00 -21.28
C LYS A 456 -7.15 22.14 -20.87
N ALA A 457 -7.71 23.34 -20.74
CA ALA A 457 -6.96 24.53 -20.28
C ALA A 457 -6.93 24.64 -18.74
N ALA A 458 -7.96 24.14 -18.07
CA ALA A 458 -8.16 24.22 -16.62
C ALA A 458 -8.55 22.85 -16.07
N PRO A 459 -8.39 22.61 -14.74
CA PRO A 459 -8.85 21.40 -14.07
C PRO A 459 -10.31 21.05 -14.39
N ASP A 460 -10.57 19.76 -14.59
CA ASP A 460 -11.91 19.21 -14.83
C ASP A 460 -11.99 17.82 -14.20
N PHE A 461 -12.55 17.74 -13.01
CA PHE A 461 -12.67 16.50 -12.24
C PHE A 461 -13.50 15.42 -12.96
N ASN A 462 -14.29 15.79 -13.98
CA ASN A 462 -15.07 14.87 -14.80
C ASN A 462 -14.38 14.49 -16.11
N ALA A 463 -13.12 14.88 -16.34
CA ALA A 463 -12.43 14.69 -17.62
C ALA A 463 -12.19 13.22 -18.01
N ARG A 464 -12.34 12.29 -17.06
CA ARG A 464 -12.41 10.83 -17.34
C ARG A 464 -13.55 10.47 -18.28
N ASN A 465 -14.64 11.25 -18.31
CA ASN A 465 -15.72 11.10 -19.26
C ASN A 465 -15.30 11.67 -20.62
N LEU A 466 -14.44 10.93 -21.32
CA LEU A 466 -13.86 11.34 -22.59
C LEU A 466 -14.94 11.53 -23.67
N PRO A 467 -14.88 12.62 -24.47
CA PRO A 467 -15.69 12.75 -25.67
C PRO A 467 -15.44 11.60 -26.65
N ARG A 468 -16.42 11.31 -27.52
CA ARG A 468 -16.30 10.27 -28.53
C ARG A 468 -15.04 10.48 -29.38
N GLY A 469 -14.23 9.43 -29.52
CA GLY A 469 -12.99 9.46 -30.30
C GLY A 469 -11.75 9.88 -29.51
N LYS A 470 -11.90 10.47 -28.32
CA LYS A 470 -10.76 10.84 -27.47
C LYS A 470 -10.27 9.65 -26.65
N ASN A 471 -8.96 9.61 -26.38
CA ASN A 471 -8.30 8.48 -25.71
C ASN A 471 -7.53 8.88 -24.43
N SER A 472 -7.25 10.16 -24.27
CA SER A 472 -6.49 10.70 -23.14
C SER A 472 -6.91 12.16 -22.89
N VAL A 473 -6.37 12.76 -21.82
CA VAL A 473 -6.46 14.19 -21.57
C VAL A 473 -5.08 14.81 -21.65
N PHE A 474 -5.00 15.96 -22.32
CA PHE A 474 -3.82 16.82 -22.32
C PHE A 474 -4.16 18.13 -21.58
N GLY A 475 -3.68 18.24 -20.34
CA GLY A 475 -3.74 19.45 -19.55
C GLY A 475 -2.69 20.44 -20.05
N LYS A 476 -3.12 21.53 -20.68
CA LYS A 476 -2.21 22.49 -21.32
C LYS A 476 -1.63 23.47 -20.31
N GLY A 477 -0.31 23.46 -20.18
CA GLY A 477 0.48 24.37 -19.35
C GLY A 477 0.76 25.72 -19.99
N ARG A 478 1.04 26.72 -19.14
CA ARG A 478 1.65 28.00 -19.54
C ARG A 478 3.11 27.84 -19.94
N LYS A 479 3.77 26.79 -19.47
CA LYS A 479 5.14 26.44 -19.81
C LYS A 479 5.21 24.98 -20.27
N ALA A 480 6.12 24.70 -21.19
CA ALA A 480 6.37 23.37 -21.75
C ALA A 480 7.83 23.27 -22.23
N PRO A 481 8.36 22.06 -22.47
CA PRO A 481 9.65 21.90 -23.11
C PRO A 481 9.67 22.51 -24.52
N ASP A 482 10.70 23.29 -24.80
CA ASP A 482 10.99 23.77 -26.15
C ASP A 482 11.87 22.76 -26.89
N CYS A 483 11.25 21.96 -27.76
CA CYS A 483 11.91 20.84 -28.44
C CYS A 483 12.59 21.22 -29.77
N SER A 484 12.72 22.50 -30.10
CA SER A 484 13.31 22.95 -31.36
C SER A 484 14.75 22.47 -31.57
N GLU A 485 15.48 22.25 -30.48
CA GLU A 485 16.89 21.83 -30.48
C GLU A 485 17.08 20.38 -30.03
N ASN A 486 16.02 19.55 -30.02
CA ASN A 486 16.16 18.15 -29.62
C ASN A 486 17.09 17.40 -30.61
N LYS A 487 18.23 16.92 -30.11
CA LYS A 487 19.28 16.24 -30.89
C LYS A 487 18.97 14.77 -31.18
N HIS A 488 17.95 14.19 -30.53
CA HIS A 488 17.63 12.77 -30.61
C HIS A 488 16.17 12.48 -31.04
N PRO A 489 15.65 13.11 -32.11
CA PRO A 489 14.25 13.00 -32.48
C PRO A 489 13.82 11.60 -32.94
N THR A 490 14.77 10.74 -33.34
CA THR A 490 14.51 9.41 -33.93
C THR A 490 15.00 8.24 -33.08
N LEU A 491 15.54 8.47 -31.88
CA LEU A 491 16.17 7.39 -31.08
C LEU A 491 15.16 6.33 -30.60
N PHE A 492 13.87 6.66 -30.59
CA PHE A 492 12.79 5.74 -30.23
C PHE A 492 11.72 5.63 -31.32
N ASP A 493 12.15 5.63 -32.59
CA ASP A 493 11.27 5.48 -33.76
C ASP A 493 10.12 6.50 -33.75
N ASP A 494 8.89 6.04 -33.49
CA ASP A 494 7.67 6.82 -33.48
C ASP A 494 7.25 7.33 -32.08
N VAL A 495 8.13 7.20 -31.09
CA VAL A 495 7.94 7.73 -29.74
C VAL A 495 8.63 9.10 -29.62
N LYS A 496 7.83 10.13 -29.37
CA LYS A 496 8.34 11.48 -29.12
C LYS A 496 8.96 11.58 -27.73
N VAL A 497 10.18 12.13 -27.65
CA VAL A 497 10.79 12.54 -26.37
C VAL A 497 10.86 14.07 -26.33
N PRO A 498 10.11 14.75 -25.44
CA PRO A 498 10.06 16.21 -25.40
C PRO A 498 11.27 16.83 -24.68
N VAL A 499 12.47 16.56 -25.20
CA VAL A 499 13.73 17.14 -24.69
C VAL A 499 13.76 18.62 -25.00
N GLY A 500 13.99 19.45 -23.97
CA GLY A 500 14.06 20.89 -24.14
C GLY A 500 13.94 21.67 -22.84
N ALA A 501 14.42 22.91 -22.86
CA ALA A 501 14.27 23.83 -21.73
C ALA A 501 12.79 24.21 -21.56
N ILE A 502 12.33 24.30 -20.30
CA ILE A 502 10.95 24.71 -20.00
C ILE A 502 10.77 26.20 -20.27
N LYS A 503 10.04 26.55 -21.35
CA LYS A 503 9.76 27.93 -21.79
C LYS A 503 8.27 28.25 -21.76
N LYS A 504 7.92 29.54 -21.78
CA LYS A 504 6.51 29.98 -21.90
C LYS A 504 5.95 29.61 -23.28
N VAL A 505 4.74 29.07 -23.32
CA VAL A 505 4.03 28.75 -24.56
C VAL A 505 3.22 29.98 -25.01
N PHE A 506 3.52 30.52 -26.19
CA PHE A 506 2.78 31.66 -26.76
C PHE A 506 1.52 31.18 -27.49
N GLY A 507 0.37 31.83 -27.27
CA GLY A 507 -0.89 31.53 -27.98
C GLY A 507 -1.85 30.56 -27.26
N ARG A 508 -2.94 31.14 -26.72
CA ARG A 508 -4.12 30.57 -26.03
C ARG A 508 -3.91 30.00 -24.61
N LYS A 509 -4.76 30.51 -23.70
CA LYS A 509 -4.84 30.30 -22.23
C LYS A 509 -4.70 28.83 -21.85
N GLY A 510 -3.52 28.44 -21.35
CA GLY A 510 -3.39 27.33 -20.42
C GLY A 510 -3.42 27.91 -19.01
N ASP A 511 -4.24 27.34 -18.12
CA ASP A 511 -4.35 27.80 -16.74
C ASP A 511 -3.41 27.00 -15.81
N LEU A 512 -2.85 25.88 -16.29
CA LEU A 512 -1.87 25.09 -15.55
C LEU A 512 -0.47 25.71 -15.62
N PRO A 513 0.36 25.56 -14.57
CA PRO A 513 1.76 25.99 -14.61
C PRO A 513 2.60 25.27 -15.69
N LEU A 514 2.41 23.95 -15.80
CA LEU A 514 3.11 23.03 -16.70
C LEU A 514 2.11 22.08 -17.35
N ASN A 515 2.55 21.34 -18.38
CA ASN A 515 1.70 20.34 -19.02
C ASN A 515 1.49 19.12 -18.11
N GLU A 516 0.31 18.51 -18.23
CA GLU A 516 -0.01 17.21 -17.65
C GLU A 516 -0.68 16.32 -18.69
N TYR A 517 -0.42 15.02 -18.62
CA TYR A 517 -0.99 14.02 -19.51
C TYR A 517 -1.68 12.96 -18.67
N THR A 518 -2.94 12.66 -18.98
CA THR A 518 -3.73 11.67 -18.23
C THR A 518 -4.31 10.62 -19.16
N ILE A 519 -4.08 9.35 -18.83
CA ILE A 519 -4.72 8.20 -19.49
C ILE A 519 -5.65 7.47 -18.50
N TYR A 520 -6.67 6.81 -19.03
CA TYR A 520 -7.71 6.14 -18.22
C TYR A 520 -7.79 4.63 -18.44
N ASP A 521 -6.83 4.10 -19.20
CA ASP A 521 -6.60 2.68 -19.52
C ASP A 521 -5.10 2.41 -19.28
N GLU A 522 -4.79 1.52 -18.34
CA GLU A 522 -3.42 1.18 -17.95
C GLU A 522 -2.60 0.61 -19.12
N THR A 523 -3.27 -0.02 -20.09
CA THR A 523 -2.61 -0.61 -21.26
C THR A 523 -2.05 0.43 -22.23
N GLN A 524 -2.41 1.70 -22.09
CA GLN A 524 -1.84 2.81 -22.89
C GLN A 524 -0.44 3.24 -22.41
N ALA A 525 0.09 2.69 -21.32
CA ALA A 525 1.44 3.00 -20.84
C ALA A 525 2.31 1.74 -20.72
N ARG A 526 3.57 1.86 -21.10
CA ARG A 526 4.61 0.83 -20.91
C ARG A 526 5.84 1.43 -20.26
N LEU A 527 6.33 0.80 -19.20
CA LEU A 527 7.58 1.20 -18.54
C LEU A 527 8.76 1.05 -19.51
N ARG A 528 9.63 2.05 -19.56
CA ARG A 528 10.85 2.01 -20.38
C ARG A 528 12.11 2.20 -19.55
N PHE A 529 12.11 3.15 -18.62
CA PHE A 529 13.28 3.42 -17.79
C PHE A 529 12.90 3.75 -16.34
N LEU A 530 13.79 3.41 -15.41
CA LEU A 530 13.83 3.99 -14.06
C LEU A 530 15.06 4.88 -13.95
N VAL A 531 14.85 6.10 -13.49
CA VAL A 531 15.91 7.10 -13.27
C VAL A 531 16.03 7.33 -11.78
N HIS A 532 17.09 6.77 -11.18
CA HIS A 532 17.40 6.92 -9.77
C HIS A 532 18.16 8.22 -9.56
N VAL A 533 17.63 9.08 -8.69
CA VAL A 533 18.16 10.41 -8.43
C VAL A 533 18.23 10.67 -6.93
N GLN A 534 19.02 11.65 -6.54
CA GLN A 534 18.99 12.25 -5.21
C GLN A 534 18.57 13.71 -5.33
N LEU A 535 17.63 14.13 -4.49
CA LEU A 535 17.22 15.54 -4.43
C LEU A 535 18.21 16.32 -3.57
N SER A 536 18.59 17.51 -4.01
CA SER A 536 19.33 18.46 -3.19
C SER A 536 18.65 19.82 -3.18
N ALA A 537 18.76 20.53 -2.06
CA ALA A 537 18.45 21.96 -2.05
C ALA A 537 19.34 22.67 -3.08
N LYS A 538 18.77 23.65 -3.79
CA LYS A 538 19.57 24.50 -4.67
C LYS A 538 20.64 25.22 -3.86
N SER A 539 21.89 25.17 -4.30
CA SER A 539 22.88 26.11 -3.80
C SER A 539 22.47 27.51 -4.27
N ASN A 540 22.38 28.45 -3.33
CA ASN A 540 22.38 29.86 -3.68
C ASN A 540 23.85 30.22 -3.97
N ASP A 541 24.32 29.87 -5.18
CA ASP A 541 25.60 30.39 -5.69
C ASP A 541 25.39 31.73 -6.40
#